data_AF-A0A962X8C4-F1
#
_entry.id   AF-A0A962X8C4-F1
#
_cell.length_a   1.000
_cell.length_b   1.000
_cell.length_c   1.000
_cell.angle_alpha   90.00
_cell.angle_beta   90.00
_cell.angle_gamma   90.00
#
_symmetry.space_group_name_H-M   'P 1'
#
loop_
_entity.id
_entity.type
_entity.pdbx_description
1 polymer ?
#
loop_
_entity_poly.entity_id
_entity_poly.type
_entity_poly.pdbx_seq_one_letter_code
_entity_poly.pdbx_strand_id
1 'polypeptide(L)'
;MAHKYLVDLTDEEQEYLLDVIRKGKTTARRVARAHVLLRAATGGSDEEIAEALHLGLSTVHRTRQRFVDEGLTAALSERARSGSPPVLTGK
;
A
#
# COMPACT_ATOMS: atom_id res chain seq x y z
N MET A 1 -12.91 -12.15 1.10
CA MET A 1 -12.47 -12.97 2.26
C MET A 1 -12.54 -12.11 3.52
N ALA A 2 -12.82 -12.71 4.69
CA ALA A 2 -13.09 -12.00 5.94
C ALA A 2 -12.13 -10.83 6.24
N HIS A 3 -12.70 -9.67 6.60
CA HIS A 3 -12.03 -8.42 6.96
C HIS A 3 -11.16 -8.57 8.21
N LYS A 4 -10.00 -9.24 8.09
CA LYS A 4 -9.08 -9.44 9.22
C LYS A 4 -8.37 -8.15 9.64
N TYR A 5 -8.25 -7.19 8.71
CA TYR A 5 -7.53 -5.93 8.91
C TYR A 5 -8.47 -4.75 8.60
N LEU A 6 -9.08 -4.21 9.67
CA LEU A 6 -9.82 -2.96 9.62
C LEU A 6 -8.83 -1.80 9.49
N VAL A 7 -9.04 -0.96 8.48
CA VAL A 7 -8.23 0.24 8.25
C VAL A 7 -9.05 1.39 8.80
N ASP A 8 -8.62 1.92 9.93
CA ASP A 8 -9.16 3.16 10.50
C ASP A 8 -8.11 4.25 10.26
N LEU A 9 -8.50 5.34 9.59
CA LEU A 9 -7.60 6.44 9.25
C LEU A 9 -8.02 7.66 10.06
N THR A 10 -7.05 8.33 10.67
CA THR A 10 -7.30 9.66 11.22
C THR A 10 -7.40 10.70 10.10
N ASP A 11 -7.97 11.87 10.40
CA ASP A 11 -8.05 12.98 9.45
C ASP A 11 -6.67 13.39 8.91
N GLU A 12 -5.65 13.38 9.78
CA GLU A 12 -4.26 13.69 9.43
C GLU A 12 -3.67 12.64 8.46
N GLU A 13 -3.92 11.36 8.71
CA GLU A 13 -3.47 10.27 7.84
C GLU A 13 -4.18 10.31 6.48
N GLN A 14 -5.47 10.61 6.48
CA GLN A 14 -6.25 10.79 5.27
C GLN A 14 -5.72 11.96 4.43
N GLU A 15 -5.45 13.12 5.05
CA GLU A 15 -4.88 14.27 4.36
C GLU A 15 -3.48 13.95 3.79
N TYR A 16 -2.64 13.26 4.56
CA TYR A 16 -1.34 12.80 4.10
C TYR A 16 -1.44 11.89 2.87
N LEU A 17 -2.37 10.92 2.88
CA LEU A 17 -2.62 10.03 1.74
C LEU A 17 -3.06 10.81 0.50
N LEU A 18 -3.92 11.81 0.67
CA LEU A 18 -4.35 12.69 -0.40
C LEU A 18 -3.19 13.53 -0.96
N ASP A 19 -2.30 14.05 -0.11
CA ASP A 19 -1.10 14.76 -0.54
C ASP A 19 -0.16 13.84 -1.34
N VAL A 20 0.02 12.59 -0.90
CA VAL A 20 0.84 11.59 -1.62
C VAL A 20 0.30 11.34 -3.03
N ILE A 21 -1.02 11.29 -3.20
CA ILE A 21 -1.68 11.13 -4.50
C ILE A 21 -1.50 12.39 -5.35
N ARG A 22 -1.68 13.58 -4.77
CA ARG A 22 -1.62 14.87 -5.48
C ARG A 22 -0.20 15.26 -5.91
N LYS A 23 0.82 14.98 -5.10
CA LYS A 23 2.19 15.45 -5.35
C LYS A 23 2.84 14.89 -6.61
N GLY A 24 2.37 13.76 -7.14
CA GLY A 24 2.81 13.17 -8.42
C GLY A 24 4.29 12.72 -8.51
N LYS A 25 5.17 13.16 -7.59
CA LYS A 25 6.59 12.80 -7.51
C LYS A 25 6.84 11.43 -6.86
N THR A 26 5.77 10.72 -6.50
CA THR A 26 5.84 9.45 -5.80
C THR A 26 5.70 8.29 -6.79
N THR A 27 6.27 7.12 -6.46
CA THR A 27 6.17 5.95 -7.33
C THR A 27 4.72 5.50 -7.50
N ALA A 28 4.36 4.98 -8.68
CA ALA A 28 3.02 4.47 -8.97
C ALA A 28 2.55 3.43 -7.93
N ARG A 29 3.47 2.61 -7.41
CA ARG A 29 3.16 1.64 -6.34
C ARG A 29 2.72 2.32 -5.05
N ARG A 30 3.39 3.41 -4.64
CA ARG A 30 3.05 4.14 -3.42
C ARG A 30 1.70 4.85 -3.55
N VAL A 31 1.42 5.42 -4.72
CA VAL A 31 0.11 6.02 -5.03
C VAL A 31 -1.00 4.96 -5.02
N ALA A 32 -0.77 3.79 -5.64
CA ALA A 32 -1.73 2.69 -5.64
C ALA A 32 -2.05 2.20 -4.22
N ARG A 33 -1.04 2.06 -3.35
CA ARG A 33 -1.26 1.70 -1.94
C ARG A 33 -2.00 2.77 -1.15
N ALA A 34 -1.77 4.05 -1.45
CA ALA A 34 -2.52 5.13 -0.84
C ALA A 34 -4.02 5.06 -1.21
N HIS A 35 -4.34 4.80 -2.49
CA HIS A 35 -5.72 4.58 -2.92
C HIS A 35 -6.36 3.36 -2.25
N VAL A 36 -5.61 2.27 -2.07
CA VAL A 36 -6.09 1.09 -1.34
C VAL A 36 -6.50 1.46 0.08
N LEU A 37 -5.66 2.19 0.83
CA LEU A 37 -5.94 2.56 2.22
C LEU A 37 -7.16 3.49 2.33
N LEU A 38 -7.27 4.49 1.46
CA LEU A 38 -8.42 5.40 1.43
C LEU A 38 -9.73 4.64 1.16
N ARG A 39 -9.74 3.71 0.20
CA ARG A 39 -10.93 2.89 -0.10
C ARG A 39 -11.23 1.88 1.01
N ALA A 40 -10.21 1.33 1.64
CA ALA A 40 -10.35 0.42 2.77
C ALA A 40 -10.97 1.10 3.99
N ALA A 41 -10.62 2.38 4.25
CA ALA A 41 -11.21 3.18 5.32
C ALA A 41 -12.70 3.47 5.10
N THR A 42 -13.15 3.60 3.86
CA THR A 42 -14.58 3.74 3.52
C THR A 42 -15.39 2.44 3.66
N GLY A 43 -14.79 1.34 4.13
CA GLY A 43 -15.47 0.06 4.33
C GLY A 43 -15.48 -0.86 3.10
N GLY A 44 -14.71 -0.55 2.05
CA GLY A 44 -14.62 -1.38 0.86
C GLY A 44 -14.05 -2.78 1.15
N SER A 45 -14.63 -3.79 0.50
CA SER A 45 -14.08 -5.15 0.50
C SER A 45 -12.78 -5.21 -0.32
N ASP A 46 -11.93 -6.19 -0.01
CA ASP A 46 -10.66 -6.35 -0.73
C ASP A 46 -10.90 -6.63 -2.23
N GLU A 47 -11.99 -7.34 -2.54
CA GLU A 47 -12.46 -7.63 -3.88
C GLU A 47 -12.86 -6.36 -4.65
N GLU A 48 -13.72 -5.52 -4.08
CA GLU A 48 -14.14 -4.26 -4.71
C GLU A 48 -12.96 -3.30 -4.94
N ILE A 49 -12.04 -3.22 -3.96
CA ILE A 49 -10.86 -2.37 -4.05
C ILE A 49 -9.92 -2.88 -5.14
N ALA A 50 -9.70 -4.19 -5.21
CA ALA A 50 -8.86 -4.81 -6.22
C ALA A 50 -9.41 -4.56 -7.64
N GLU A 51 -10.72 -4.72 -7.83
CA GLU A 51 -11.38 -4.47 -9.10
C GLU A 51 -11.32 -2.98 -9.48
N ALA A 52 -11.66 -2.08 -8.56
CA ALA A 52 -11.67 -0.63 -8.80
C ALA A 52 -10.28 -0.05 -9.11
N LEU A 53 -9.21 -0.65 -8.57
CA LEU A 53 -7.83 -0.20 -8.77
C LEU A 53 -7.04 -1.06 -9.77
N HIS A 54 -7.67 -2.08 -10.35
CA HIS A 54 -7.03 -3.09 -11.21
C HIS A 54 -5.77 -3.71 -10.57
N LEU A 55 -5.84 -3.97 -9.26
CA LEU A 55 -4.78 -4.60 -8.48
C LEU A 55 -5.14 -6.04 -8.15
N GLY A 56 -4.13 -6.86 -7.86
CA GLY A 56 -4.38 -8.19 -7.30
C GLY A 56 -4.86 -8.11 -5.84
N LEU A 57 -5.78 -9.01 -5.46
CA LEU A 57 -6.27 -9.16 -4.08
C LEU A 57 -5.13 -9.25 -3.05
N SER A 58 -4.08 -10.01 -3.37
CA SER A 58 -2.90 -10.16 -2.52
C SER A 58 -2.20 -8.83 -2.22
N THR A 59 -2.23 -7.87 -3.16
CA THR A 59 -1.65 -6.53 -2.96
C THR A 59 -2.51 -5.71 -2.01
N VAL A 60 -3.84 -5.75 -2.17
CA VAL A 60 -4.79 -5.08 -1.28
C VAL A 60 -4.64 -5.62 0.15
N HIS A 61 -4.71 -6.95 0.28
CA HIS A 61 -4.59 -7.63 1.56
C HIS A 61 -3.29 -7.30 2.29
N ARG A 62 -2.13 -7.39 1.60
CA ARG A 62 -0.83 -7.07 2.17
C ARG A 62 -0.70 -5.60 2.56
N THR A 63 -1.35 -4.70 1.82
CA THR A 63 -1.32 -3.26 2.13
C THR A 63 -2.10 -2.98 3.40
N ARG A 64 -3.31 -3.55 3.55
CA ARG A 64 -4.11 -3.45 4.78
C ARG A 64 -3.40 -4.07 5.98
N GLN A 65 -2.86 -5.27 5.81
CA GLN A 65 -2.10 -5.95 6.84
C GLN A 65 -0.94 -5.09 7.32
N ARG A 66 -0.12 -4.57 6.41
CA ARG A 66 1.03 -3.72 6.79
C ARG A 66 0.62 -2.44 7.48
N PHE A 67 -0.51 -1.85 7.09
CA PHE A 67 -1.02 -0.67 7.78
C PHE A 67 -1.36 -0.98 9.24
N VAL A 68 -2.07 -2.10 9.49
CA VAL A 68 -2.44 -2.52 10.84
C VAL A 68 -1.24 -2.98 11.67
N ASP A 69 -0.30 -3.72 11.07
CA ASP A 69 0.83 -4.31 11.77
C ASP A 69 2.01 -3.33 11.96
N GLU A 70 2.27 -2.44 11.00
CA GLU A 70 3.48 -1.61 10.93
C GLU A 70 3.20 -0.10 10.76
N GLY A 71 1.94 0.30 10.54
CA GLY A 71 1.52 1.71 10.38
C GLY A 71 1.62 2.27 8.95
N LEU A 72 1.20 3.54 8.80
CA LEU A 72 1.05 4.23 7.53
C LEU A 72 2.34 4.28 6.69
N THR A 73 3.45 4.68 7.31
CA THR A 73 4.73 4.84 6.60
C THR A 73 5.23 3.51 6.03
N ALA A 74 5.06 2.42 6.77
CA ALA A 74 5.46 1.08 6.37
C ALA A 74 4.56 0.50 5.27
N ALA A 75 3.25 0.78 5.32
CA ALA A 75 2.31 0.40 4.28
C ALA A 75 2.64 1.07 2.94
N LEU A 76 3.00 2.35 2.97
CA LEU A 76 3.33 3.12 1.76
C LEU A 76 4.73 2.84 1.21
N SER A 77 5.66 2.43 2.07
CA SER A 77 7.06 2.21 1.69
C SER A 77 7.32 0.83 1.09
N GLU A 78 8.30 0.74 0.19
CA GLU A 78 8.77 -0.54 -0.33
C GLU A 78 9.86 -1.09 0.61
N ARG A 79 9.81 -2.39 0.95
CA ARG A 79 10.91 -2.99 1.72
C ARG A 79 12.16 -3.06 0.85
N ALA A 80 13.31 -2.89 1.48
CA ALA A 80 14.60 -3.08 0.83
C ALA A 80 14.62 -4.47 0.18
N ARG A 81 14.90 -4.52 -1.12
CA ARG A 81 15.14 -5.78 -1.81
C ARG A 81 16.59 -6.15 -1.53
N SER A 82 16.83 -7.31 -0.93
CA SER A 82 18.16 -7.92 -0.96
C SER A 82 18.45 -8.23 -2.43
N GLY A 83 19.19 -7.37 -3.11
CA GLY A 83 19.62 -7.64 -4.48
C GLY A 83 20.36 -8.97 -4.55
N SER A 84 20.33 -9.64 -5.71
CA SER A 84 21.23 -10.77 -5.93
C SER A 84 22.68 -10.30 -5.78
N PRO A 85 23.53 -11.03 -5.05
CA PRO A 85 24.95 -10.70 -5.00
C PRO A 85 25.55 -10.75 -6.42
N PRO A 86 26.51 -9.87 -6.75
CA PRO A 86 27.14 -9.85 -8.06
C PRO A 86 27.86 -11.19 -8.31
N VAL A 87 27.52 -11.86 -9.42
CA VAL A 87 28.01 -13.21 -9.75
C VAL A 87 29.31 -13.18 -10.57
N LEU A 88 29.74 -12.01 -11.06
CA LEU A 88 30.92 -11.87 -11.91
C LEU A 88 32.02 -11.07 -11.21
N THR A 89 32.98 -11.79 -10.61
CA THR A 89 34.28 -11.22 -10.25
C THR A 89 35.24 -11.50 -11.41
N GLY A 90 35.42 -10.53 -12.29
CA GLY A 90 36.47 -10.59 -13.31
C GLY A 90 37.84 -10.47 -12.65
N LYS A 91 38.74 -11.42 -12.92
CA LYS A 91 40.17 -11.33 -12.63
C LYS A 91 40.89 -10.61 -13.76
#